data_AF-A0A2H3J2J0-F1
#
_entry.id   AF-A0A2H3J2J0-F1
#
_cell.length_a   1.000
_cell.length_b   1.000
_cell.length_c   1.000
_cell.angle_alpha   90.00
_cell.angle_beta   90.00
_cell.angle_gamma   90.00
#
_symmetry.space_group_name_H-M   'P 1'
#
loop_
_entity.id
_entity.type
_entity.pdbx_description
1 polymer ?
#
loop_
_entity_poly.entity_id
_entity_poly.type
_entity_poly.pdbx_seq_one_letter_code
_entity_poly.pdbx_strand_id
1 'polypeptide(L)'
;MPPMAFTGVVTKVGFMNKTATVTVSRWIMHPRTGKRIERSKKYLTHDERNELRHGDTVLIRNCPPISARKRFKLEQIIKRPDEERDEAHARMAAAASKINAQGAGATPSVPPTTTAA
;
A
#
# COMPACT_ATOMS: atom_id res chain seq x y z
N MET A 1 -10.33 30.28 -5.00
CA MET A 1 -9.03 29.65 -4.70
C MET A 1 -9.26 28.20 -4.34
N PRO A 2 -8.58 27.23 -4.97
CA PRO A 2 -8.70 25.84 -4.59
C PRO A 2 -8.14 25.60 -3.18
N PRO A 3 -8.74 24.67 -2.41
CA PRO A 3 -8.25 24.32 -1.08
C PRO A 3 -6.86 23.69 -1.15
N MET A 4 -6.04 23.89 -0.11
CA MET A 4 -4.69 23.33 -0.06
C MET A 4 -4.76 21.82 0.11
N ALA A 5 -4.27 21.10 -0.91
CA ALA A 5 -4.15 19.64 -0.91
C ALA A 5 -2.68 19.22 -0.95
N PHE A 6 -2.34 18.14 -0.24
CA PHE A 6 -1.02 17.52 -0.27
C PHE A 6 -1.14 16.04 -0.56
N THR A 7 -0.18 15.53 -1.34
CA THR A 7 0.00 14.09 -1.53
C THR A 7 1.09 13.61 -0.59
N GLY A 8 0.85 12.49 0.09
CA GLY A 8 1.84 11.91 1.00
C GLY A 8 1.61 10.43 1.25
N VAL A 9 2.52 9.83 2.00
CA VAL A 9 2.49 8.41 2.37
C VAL A 9 2.09 8.27 3.84
N VAL A 10 1.21 7.33 4.13
CA VAL A 10 0.79 7.03 5.50
C VAL A 10 1.91 6.28 6.24
N THR A 11 2.44 6.88 7.30
CA THR A 11 3.55 6.29 8.08
C THR A 11 3.09 5.63 9.38
N LYS A 12 2.05 6.14 10.04
CA LYS A 12 1.53 5.54 11.28
C LYS A 12 0.00 5.44 11.22
N VAL A 13 -0.49 4.24 11.49
CA VAL A 13 -1.90 3.87 11.60
C VAL A 13 -2.06 3.01 12.86
N GLY A 14 -3.21 3.10 13.53
CA GLY A 14 -3.56 2.23 14.67
C GLY A 14 -3.12 2.70 16.07
N PHE A 15 -2.25 3.72 16.18
CA PHE A 15 -1.84 4.26 17.48
C PHE A 15 -2.85 5.23 18.10
N MET A 16 -3.68 5.86 17.27
CA MET A 16 -4.68 6.86 17.67
C MET A 16 -5.98 6.57 16.92
N ASN A 17 -7.11 6.68 17.62
CA ASN A 17 -8.41 6.51 17.01
C ASN A 17 -8.68 7.63 15.99
N LYS A 18 -9.27 7.28 14.84
CA LYS A 18 -9.74 8.24 13.82
C LYS A 18 -8.65 9.17 13.28
N THR A 19 -7.41 8.70 13.32
CA THR A 19 -6.22 9.52 13.05
C THR A 19 -5.13 8.69 12.39
N ALA A 20 -4.61 9.21 11.27
CA ALA A 20 -3.41 8.69 10.63
C ALA A 20 -2.31 9.77 10.62
N THR A 21 -1.05 9.34 10.64
CA THR A 21 0.09 10.23 10.39
C THR A 21 0.54 10.09 8.95
N VAL A 22 0.41 11.17 8.19
CA VAL A 22 0.83 11.25 6.78
C VAL A 22 2.13 12.03 6.70
N THR A 23 3.13 11.45 6.03
CA THR A 23 4.38 12.13 5.72
C THR A 23 4.30 12.70 4.31
N VAL A 24 4.42 14.02 4.20
CA VAL A 24 4.48 14.73 2.92
C VAL A 24 5.93 15.13 2.67
N SER A 25 6.50 14.63 1.59
CA SER A 25 7.81 15.08 1.10
C SER A 25 7.63 16.21 0.09
N ARG A 26 8.54 17.19 0.17
CA ARG A 26 8.65 18.24 -0.83
C ARG A 26 10.11 18.52 -1.12
N TRP A 27 10.37 18.90 -2.36
CA TRP A 27 11.68 19.36 -2.78
C TRP A 27 11.82 20.85 -2.49
N ILE A 28 12.92 21.23 -1.86
CA ILE A 28 13.26 22.62 -1.58
C ILE A 28 14.70 22.84 -2.04
N MET A 29 14.96 23.98 -2.68
CA MET A 29 16.32 24.41 -2.97
C MET A 29 16.94 25.06 -1.73
N HIS A 30 18.14 24.65 -1.36
CA HIS A 30 18.88 25.32 -0.30
C HIS A 30 19.21 26.76 -0.71
N PRO A 31 18.88 27.78 0.11
CA PRO A 31 18.90 29.18 -0.33
C PRO A 31 20.30 29.69 -0.73
N ARG A 32 21.36 29.16 -0.11
CA ARG A 32 22.75 29.61 -0.38
C ARG A 32 23.49 28.79 -1.42
N THR A 33 23.14 27.50 -1.56
CA THR A 33 23.95 26.56 -2.36
C THR A 33 23.19 26.03 -3.57
N GLY A 34 21.89 26.30 -3.70
CA GLY A 34 21.05 25.82 -4.80
C GLY A 34 20.84 24.29 -4.83
N LYS A 35 21.46 23.52 -3.93
CA LYS A 35 21.28 22.07 -3.86
C LYS A 35 19.81 21.74 -3.57
N ARG A 36 19.24 20.83 -4.36
CA ARG A 36 17.87 20.33 -4.19
C ARG A 36 17.85 19.32 -3.03
N ILE A 37 17.13 19.65 -1.96
CA ILE A 37 17.04 18.86 -0.74
C ILE A 37 15.59 18.40 -0.56
N GLU A 38 15.41 17.14 -0.19
CA GLU A 38 14.10 16.62 0.22
C GLU A 38 13.82 17.00 1.68
N ARG A 39 12.68 17.64 1.92
CA ARG A 39 12.18 17.92 3.28
C ARG A 39 10.85 17.21 3.46
N SER A 40 10.76 16.44 4.53
CA SER A 40 9.53 15.76 4.93
C SER A 40 8.89 16.47 6.12
N LYS A 41 7.56 16.55 6.12
CA LYS A 41 6.76 17.01 7.27
C LYS A 41 5.64 16.02 7.53
N LYS A 42 5.42 15.73 8.81
CA LYS A 42 4.36 14.84 9.28
C LYS A 42 3.11 15.65 9.61
N TYR A 43 1.97 15.19 9.11
CA TYR A 43 0.66 15.77 9.34
C TYR A 43 -0.24 14.74 10.00
N LEU A 44 -1.05 15.20 10.95
CA LEU A 44 -2.09 14.38 11.55
C LEU A 44 -3.37 14.59 10.76
N THR A 45 -3.82 13.53 10.10
CA THR A 45 -4.99 13.50 9.24
C THR A 45 -6.16 12.90 10.00
N HIS A 46 -7.33 13.51 9.88
CA HIS A 46 -8.57 12.93 10.35
C HIS A 46 -9.16 12.00 9.29
N ASP A 47 -9.48 10.79 9.75
CA ASP A 47 -10.23 9.77 9.02
C ASP A 47 -11.26 9.24 10.02
N GLU A 48 -12.55 9.32 9.69
CA GLU A 48 -13.62 8.89 10.60
C GLU A 48 -13.80 7.38 10.63
N ARG A 49 -13.50 6.72 9.52
CA ARG A 49 -13.78 5.30 9.29
C ARG A 49 -12.55 4.40 9.47
N ASN A 50 -11.37 4.99 9.72
CA ASN A 50 -10.09 4.28 9.82
C ASN A 50 -9.84 3.40 8.59
N GLU A 51 -10.13 3.91 7.41
CA GLU A 51 -9.95 3.21 6.14
C GLU A 51 -8.47 3.15 5.73
N LEU A 52 -7.62 4.00 6.31
CA LEU A 52 -6.20 4.10 5.96
C LEU A 52 -5.36 2.95 6.52
N ARG A 53 -4.55 2.36 5.65
CA ARG A 53 -3.53 1.37 5.99
C ARG A 53 -2.13 1.99 6.00
N HIS A 54 -1.17 1.24 6.51
CA HIS A 54 0.22 1.66 6.50
C HIS A 54 0.77 1.61 5.07
N GLY A 55 1.48 2.65 4.62
CA GLY A 55 2.07 2.68 3.27
C GLY A 55 1.15 3.18 2.15
N ASP A 56 -0.12 3.46 2.44
CA ASP A 56 -1.03 4.04 1.45
C ASP A 56 -0.56 5.43 0.97
N THR A 57 -0.72 5.69 -0.33
CA THR A 57 -0.53 7.03 -0.88
C THR A 57 -1.85 7.76 -0.89
N VAL A 58 -1.92 8.89 -0.19
CA VAL A 58 -3.16 9.61 0.08
C VAL A 58 -3.08 11.08 -0.31
N LEU A 59 -4.21 11.62 -0.74
CA LEU A 59 -4.47 13.04 -0.88
C LEU A 59 -5.15 13.55 0.40
N ILE A 60 -4.51 14.50 1.07
CA ILE A 60 -5.03 15.17 2.26
C ILE A 60 -5.39 16.61 1.94
N ARG A 61 -6.53 17.09 2.47
CA ARG A 61 -7.01 18.47 2.30
C ARG A 61 -7.02 19.21 3.63
N ASN A 62 -6.77 20.52 3.58
CA ASN A 62 -6.99 21.37 4.75
C ASN A 62 -8.47 21.33 5.21
N CYS A 63 -8.68 21.35 6.53
CA CYS A 63 -10.00 21.40 7.13
C CYS A 63 -10.00 22.36 8.34
N PRO A 64 -11.17 22.70 8.90
CA PRO A 64 -11.24 23.35 10.20
C PRO A 64 -10.47 22.55 11.26
N PRO A 65 -10.01 23.18 12.35
CA PRO A 65 -9.31 22.49 13.42
C PRO A 65 -10.22 21.43 14.06
N ILE A 66 -9.83 20.16 13.98
CA ILE A 66 -10.57 19.04 14.60
C ILE A 66 -9.98 18.74 15.99
N SER A 67 -8.69 19.04 16.16
CA SER A 67 -7.96 18.91 17.42
C SER A 67 -6.81 19.93 17.43
N ALA A 68 -6.05 20.00 18.53
CA ALA A 68 -4.94 20.94 18.69
C ALA A 68 -3.95 20.93 17.50
N ARG A 69 -3.67 19.75 16.93
CA ARG A 69 -2.72 19.57 15.81
C ARG A 69 -3.33 19.03 14.52
N LYS A 70 -4.57 18.51 14.56
CA LYS A 70 -5.25 17.92 13.39
C LYS A 70 -5.99 18.99 12.61
N ARG A 71 -5.45 19.35 11.44
CA ARG A 71 -5.99 20.38 10.53
C ARG A 71 -6.15 19.88 9.09
N PHE A 72 -6.03 18.57 8.89
CA PHE A 72 -6.15 17.92 7.60
C PHE A 72 -7.16 16.79 7.68
N LYS A 73 -7.95 16.63 6.62
CA LYS A 73 -8.87 15.51 6.42
C LYS A 73 -8.42 14.65 5.24
N LEU A 74 -8.77 13.37 5.28
CA LEU A 74 -8.63 12.50 4.13
C LEU A 74 -9.59 12.94 3.02
N GLU A 75 -9.10 13.06 1.79
CA GLU A 75 -9.93 13.35 0.62
C GLU A 75 -9.99 12.16 -0.33
N GLN A 76 -8.83 11.60 -0.70
CA GLN A 76 -8.74 10.50 -1.65
C GLN A 76 -7.58 9.57 -1.32
N ILE A 77 -7.80 8.27 -1.49
CA ILE A 77 -6.73 7.26 -1.47
C ILE A 77 -6.32 7.05 -2.94
N ILE A 78 -5.04 7.28 -3.25
CA ILE A 78 -4.51 7.21 -4.62
C ILE A 78 -3.98 5.81 -4.92
N LYS A 79 -3.26 5.20 -3.98
CA LYS A 79 -2.67 3.86 -4.13
C LYS A 79 -2.80 3.06 -2.85
N ARG A 80 -3.13 1.77 -3.02
CA ARG A 80 -3.19 0.76 -1.96
C ARG A 80 -2.19 -0.35 -2.27
N PRO A 81 -0.92 -0.20 -1.86
CA PRO A 81 0.13 -1.16 -2.23
C PRO A 81 -0.07 -2.54 -1.60
N ASP A 82 -0.74 -2.63 -0.45
CA ASP A 82 -0.95 -3.91 0.24
C ASP A 82 -1.96 -4.79 -0.51
N GLU A 83 -3.05 -4.20 -1.03
CA GLU A 83 -4.06 -4.96 -1.80
C GLU A 83 -3.45 -5.55 -3.09
N GLU A 84 -2.65 -4.76 -3.81
CA GLU A 84 -1.95 -5.22 -5.01
C GLU A 84 -1.01 -6.40 -4.72
N ARG A 85 -0.36 -6.41 -3.55
CA ARG A 85 0.54 -7.49 -3.11
C ARG A 85 -0.22 -8.76 -2.75
N ASP A 86 -1.30 -8.61 -1.99
CA ASP A 86 -2.14 -9.74 -1.57
C ASP A 86 -2.76 -10.44 -2.79
N GLU A 87 -3.25 -9.66 -3.75
CA GLU A 87 -3.79 -10.16 -5.02
C GLU A 87 -2.72 -10.85 -5.88
N ALA A 88 -1.51 -10.27 -5.97
CA ALA A 88 -0.41 -10.88 -6.70
C ALA A 88 0.02 -12.22 -6.09
N HIS A 89 0.10 -12.30 -4.76
CA HIS A 89 0.42 -13.54 -4.05
C HIS A 89 -0.65 -14.61 -4.27
N ALA A 90 -1.94 -14.23 -4.18
CA ALA A 90 -3.06 -15.13 -4.47
C ALA A 90 -3.07 -15.62 -5.92
N ARG A 91 -2.76 -14.75 -6.88
CA ARG A 91 -2.68 -15.08 -8.31
C ARG A 91 -1.52 -16.02 -8.63
N MET A 92 -0.37 -15.83 -7.99
CA MET A 92 0.78 -16.72 -8.07
C MET A 92 0.48 -18.10 -7.47
N ALA A 93 -0.19 -18.15 -6.32
CA ALA A 93 -0.62 -19.40 -5.69
C ALA A 93 -1.65 -20.17 -6.54
N ALA A 94 -2.62 -19.45 -7.13
CA ALA A 94 -3.60 -20.02 -8.05
C ALA A 94 -2.97 -20.48 -9.38
N ALA A 95 -1.91 -19.80 -9.86
CA ALA A 95 -1.15 -20.24 -11.02
C ALA A 95 -0.32 -21.50 -10.72
N ALA A 96 0.30 -21.57 -9.54
CA ALA A 96 1.05 -22.75 -9.08
C ALA A 96 0.14 -23.99 -8.92
N SER A 97 -1.07 -23.82 -8.38
CA SER A 97 -2.04 -24.93 -8.27
C SER A 97 -2.54 -25.40 -9.65
N LYS A 98 -2.68 -24.49 -10.61
CA LYS A 98 -3.08 -24.79 -12.00
C LYS A 98 -2.00 -25.59 -12.76
N ILE A 99 -0.72 -25.34 -12.48
CA ILE A 99 0.41 -26.11 -13.05
C ILE A 99 0.47 -27.53 -12.45
N ASN A 100 0.25 -27.67 -11.14
CA ASN A 100 0.23 -28.98 -10.48
C ASN A 100 -0.95 -29.86 -10.98
N ALA A 101 -2.09 -29.24 -11.31
CA ALA A 101 -3.24 -29.95 -11.88
C ALA A 101 -3.00 -30.45 -13.33
N GLN A 102 -2.08 -29.84 -14.08
CA GLN A 102 -1.74 -30.26 -15.46
C GLN A 102 -0.64 -31.34 -15.51
N GLY A 103 0.04 -31.62 -14.41
CA GLY A 103 1.12 -32.62 -14.32
C GLY A 103 0.67 -34.06 -14.06
N ALA A 104 -0.62 -34.31 -13.83
CA ALA A 104 -1.15 -35.66 -13.53
C ALA A 104 -1.67 -36.38 -14.79
N GLY A 105 -0.81 -36.50 -15.81
CA GLY A 105 -1.18 -37.06 -17.10
C GLY A 105 0.00 -37.68 -17.86
N ALA A 106 0.79 -38.52 -17.20
CA ALA A 106 1.66 -39.48 -17.87
C ALA A 106 2.09 -40.58 -16.88
N THR A 107 1.22 -41.57 -16.66
CA THR A 107 1.68 -42.89 -16.21
C THR A 107 2.30 -43.59 -17.42
N PRO A 108 3.62 -43.87 -17.47
CA PRO A 108 4.10 -44.90 -18.37
C PRO A 108 3.60 -46.25 -17.83
N SER A 109 2.53 -46.78 -18.41
CA SER A 109 2.07 -48.14 -18.21
C SER A 109 3.14 -49.10 -18.76
N VAL A 110 4.03 -49.59 -17.91
CA VAL A 110 4.83 -50.77 -18.23
C VAL A 110 4.05 -51.98 -17.72
N PRO A 111 3.59 -52.90 -18.60
CA PRO A 111 2.86 -54.08 -18.16
C PRO A 111 3.78 -55.03 -17.37
N PRO A 112 3.28 -55.73 -16.34
CA PRO A 112 4.08 -56.71 -15.62
C PRO A 112 4.32 -57.94 -16.51
N THR A 113 5.59 -58.20 -16.85
CA THR A 113 5.95 -59.49 -17.48
C THR A 113 6.10 -60.54 -16.38
N THR A 114 5.10 -61.39 -16.25
CA THR A 114 5.18 -62.68 -15.55
C THR A 114 5.96 -63.66 -16.42
N THR A 115 7.10 -64.17 -15.93
CA THR A 115 7.75 -65.38 -16.48
C THR A 115 7.91 -66.39 -15.36
N ALA A 116 7.28 -67.55 -15.56
CA ALA A 116 7.21 -68.72 -14.69
C ALA A 116 8.57 -69.43 -14.53
N ALA A 117 8.72 -70.12 -13.41
CA ALA A 117 9.71 -71.18 -13.17
C ALA A 117 8.97 -72.45 -12.74
#